data_AF-Q0VFS5-F1
#
_entry.id   AF-Q0VFS5-F1
#
_cell.length_a   1.000
_cell.length_b   1.000
_cell.length_c   1.000
_cell.angle_alpha   90.00
_cell.angle_beta   90.00
_cell.angle_gamma   90.00
#
_symmetry.space_group_name_H-M   'P 1'
#
loop_
_entity.id
_entity.type
_entity.pdbx_description
1 polymer ?
#
loop_
_entity_poly.entity_id
_entity_poly.type
_entity_poly.pdbx_seq_one_letter_code
_entity_poly.pdbx_strand_id
1 'polypeptide(L)'
;MDASIVDPAALTFPFPYEPYPIQEQFMEKLYQALEAGKVGIFESPTGTGKSLSLICGALTWLQDFETKKRQEEAQALSVADTELKEKDTSASSTEPDWIAQFVQMKEEMDIKKKK
;
A
#
# COMPACT_ATOMS: atom_id res chain seq x y z
N MET A 1 -9.56 -5.76 -9.07
CA MET A 1 -9.21 -4.38 -9.42
C MET A 1 -7.74 -4.42 -9.83
N ASP A 2 -7.48 -3.88 -11.01
CA ASP A 2 -6.44 -4.27 -11.95
C ASP A 2 -5.02 -3.85 -11.51
N ALA A 3 -4.04 -4.75 -11.65
CA ALA A 3 -2.64 -4.55 -11.25
C ALA A 3 -1.84 -3.75 -12.31
N SER A 4 -2.49 -2.86 -13.03
CA SER A 4 -2.01 -2.30 -14.30
C SER A 4 -1.61 -0.82 -14.27
N ILE A 5 -1.47 -0.19 -13.11
CA ILE A 5 -1.01 1.21 -13.04
C ILE A 5 0.37 1.29 -12.42
N VAL A 6 1.35 0.71 -13.11
CA VAL A 6 2.67 1.33 -13.17
C VAL A 6 3.03 1.33 -14.65
N ASP A 7 2.84 2.48 -15.31
CA ASP A 7 3.30 2.64 -16.68
C ASP A 7 4.81 2.34 -16.69
N PRO A 8 5.28 1.30 -17.41
CA PRO A 8 6.71 0.96 -17.45
C PRO A 8 7.56 2.11 -18.00
N ALA A 9 6.95 3.03 -18.75
CA ALA A 9 7.58 4.26 -19.24
C ALA A 9 7.86 5.32 -18.15
N ALA A 10 7.38 5.13 -16.92
CA ALA A 10 7.53 6.10 -15.82
C ALA A 10 8.48 5.63 -14.69
N LEU A 11 9.03 4.42 -14.76
CA LEU A 11 9.94 3.89 -13.74
C LEU A 11 11.27 4.65 -13.77
N THR A 12 11.49 5.49 -12.76
CA THR A 12 12.73 6.25 -12.58
C THR A 12 13.55 5.61 -11.47
N PHE A 13 14.75 5.13 -11.82
CA PHE A 13 15.66 4.55 -10.85
C PHE A 13 16.69 5.58 -10.39
N PRO A 14 16.86 5.81 -9.08
CA PRO A 14 17.88 6.71 -8.55
C PRO A 14 19.25 6.06 -8.73
N PHE A 15 19.83 6.25 -9.91
CA PHE A 15 21.18 5.79 -10.24
C PHE A 15 22.16 6.94 -10.04
N PRO A 16 23.37 6.69 -9.49
CA PRO A 16 24.32 7.77 -9.18
C PRO A 16 24.90 8.49 -10.41
N TYR A 17 24.70 7.93 -11.61
CA TYR A 17 25.12 8.47 -12.90
C TYR A 17 24.05 8.16 -13.95
N GLU A 18 24.22 8.60 -15.19
CA GLU A 18 23.36 8.15 -16.29
C GLU A 18 23.55 6.63 -16.48
N PRO A 19 22.50 5.81 -16.26
CA PRO A 19 22.62 4.37 -16.36
C PRO A 19 22.79 3.96 -17.83
N TYR A 20 23.54 2.89 -18.05
CA TYR A 20 23.58 2.27 -19.37
C TYR A 20 22.23 1.60 -19.68
N PRO A 21 21.84 1.47 -20.96
CA PRO A 21 20.56 0.83 -21.33
C PRO A 21 20.39 -0.60 -20.78
N ILE A 22 21.50 -1.33 -20.58
CA ILE A 22 21.46 -2.67 -19.98
C ILE A 22 21.15 -2.65 -18.47
N GLN A 23 21.55 -1.58 -17.77
CA GLN A 23 21.26 -1.39 -16.34
C GLN A 23 19.80 -0.98 -16.15
N GLU A 24 19.27 -0.11 -17.01
CA GLU A 24 17.85 0.25 -17.02
C GLU A 24 16.96 -0.97 -17.22
N GLN A 25 17.24 -1.76 -18.26
CA GLN A 25 16.51 -3.01 -18.53
C GLN A 25 16.62 -4.00 -17.36
N PHE A 26 17.80 -4.12 -16.75
CA PHE A 26 17.99 -4.97 -15.57
C PHE A 26 17.10 -4.52 -14.41
N MET A 27 17.08 -3.22 -14.11
CA MET A 27 16.27 -2.64 -13.02
C MET A 27 14.77 -2.77 -13.29
N GLU A 28 14.34 -2.53 -14.52
CA GLU A 28 12.93 -2.69 -14.93
C GLU A 28 12.46 -4.14 -14.78
N LYS A 29 13.24 -5.12 -15.26
CA LYS A 29 12.91 -6.54 -15.12
C LYS A 29 12.93 -7.01 -13.66
N LEU A 30 13.87 -6.49 -12.87
CA LEU A 30 13.91 -6.75 -11.43
C LEU A 30 12.64 -6.22 -10.75
N TYR A 31 12.26 -4.97 -11.02
CA TYR A 31 11.07 -4.34 -10.47
C TYR A 31 9.82 -5.17 -10.80
N GLN A 32 9.65 -5.57 -12.06
CA GLN A 32 8.52 -6.38 -12.50
C GLN A 32 8.45 -7.74 -11.80
N ALA A 33 9.60 -8.39 -11.54
CA ALA A 33 9.64 -9.65 -10.83
C ALA A 33 9.23 -9.50 -9.35
N LEU A 34 9.69 -8.43 -8.70
CA LEU A 34 9.34 -8.09 -7.32
C LEU A 34 7.84 -7.77 -7.20
N GLU A 35 7.30 -6.92 -8.08
CA GLU A 35 5.88 -6.56 -8.08
C GLU A 35 4.98 -7.78 -8.32
N ALA A 36 5.43 -8.74 -9.14
CA ALA A 36 4.71 -9.99 -9.36
C ALA A 36 4.86 -11.00 -8.20
N GLY A 37 5.69 -10.72 -7.19
CA GLY A 37 5.99 -11.64 -6.09
C GLY A 37 6.67 -12.94 -6.54
N LYS A 38 7.46 -12.88 -7.63
CA LYS A 38 8.10 -14.05 -8.26
C LYS A 38 9.61 -14.06 -8.06
N VAL A 39 10.21 -15.24 -8.25
CA VAL A 39 11.66 -15.40 -8.31
C VAL A 39 12.14 -15.07 -9.73
N GLY A 40 13.07 -14.14 -9.87
CA GLY A 40 13.73 -13.80 -11.12
C GLY A 40 15.20 -14.24 -11.15
N ILE A 41 15.64 -14.80 -12.27
CA ILE A 41 17.05 -15.14 -12.52
C ILE A 41 17.61 -14.10 -13.48
N PHE A 42 18.62 -13.35 -13.03
CA PHE A 42 19.17 -12.23 -13.78
C PHE A 42 20.67 -12.40 -14.02
N GLU A 43 21.04 -12.43 -15.29
CA GLU A 43 22.42 -12.42 -15.76
C GLU A 43 22.77 -11.07 -16.39
N SER A 44 23.98 -10.60 -16.14
CA SER A 44 24.55 -9.45 -16.83
C SER A 44 26.04 -9.69 -17.08
N PRO A 45 26.63 -9.07 -18.11
CA PRO A 45 28.07 -9.07 -18.30
C PRO A 45 28.81 -8.55 -17.06
N THR A 46 30.05 -8.99 -16.86
CA THR A 46 30.89 -8.49 -15.77
C THR A 46 31.24 -7.02 -16.00
N GLY A 47 31.38 -6.25 -14.91
CA GLY A 47 31.73 -4.82 -14.98
C GLY A 47 30.58 -3.86 -15.28
N THR A 48 29.35 -4.33 -15.53
CA THR A 48 28.19 -3.47 -15.80
C THR A 48 27.47 -3.00 -14.54
N GLY A 49 28.10 -3.09 -13.36
CA GLY A 49 27.48 -2.63 -12.11
C GLY A 49 26.24 -3.41 -11.69
N LYS A 50 26.22 -4.74 -11.86
CA LYS A 50 25.10 -5.62 -11.46
C LYS A 50 24.64 -5.37 -10.02
N SER A 51 25.60 -5.28 -9.08
CA SER A 51 25.27 -5.04 -7.67
C SER A 51 24.59 -3.70 -7.46
N LEU A 52 25.08 -2.65 -8.12
CA LEU A 52 24.50 -1.31 -8.02
C LEU A 52 23.09 -1.27 -8.64
N SER A 53 22.93 -1.84 -9.83
CA SER A 53 21.63 -1.93 -10.51
C SER A 53 20.62 -2.72 -9.68
N LEU A 54 21.04 -3.83 -9.09
CA LEU A 54 20.19 -4.64 -8.20
C LEU A 54 19.73 -3.83 -6.98
N ILE A 55 20.64 -3.10 -6.33
CA ILE A 55 20.31 -2.28 -5.16
C ILE A 55 19.36 -1.14 -5.55
N CYS A 56 19.67 -0.37 -6.60
CA CYS A 56 18.82 0.72 -7.05
C CYS A 56 17.41 0.24 -7.42
N GLY A 57 17.30 -0.82 -8.22
CA GLY A 57 16.00 -1.36 -8.61
C GLY A 57 15.19 -1.93 -7.44
N ALA A 58 15.84 -2.62 -6.49
CA ALA A 58 15.16 -3.17 -5.32
C ALA A 58 14.69 -2.07 -4.34
N LEU A 59 15.50 -1.02 -4.13
CA LEU A 59 15.13 0.09 -3.26
C LEU A 59 13.99 0.94 -3.84
N THR A 60 14.00 1.19 -5.16
CA THR A 60 12.87 1.84 -5.83
C THR A 60 11.58 1.08 -5.61
N TRP A 61 11.58 -0.23 -5.89
CA TRP A 61 10.40 -1.06 -5.66
C TRP A 61 9.92 -1.03 -4.21
N LEU A 62 10.83 -1.13 -3.24
CA LEU A 62 10.49 -1.12 -1.83
C LEU A 62 9.82 0.20 -1.41
N GLN A 63 10.36 1.33 -1.86
CA GLN A 63 9.81 2.66 -1.55
C GLN A 63 8.42 2.85 -2.16
N ASP A 64 8.22 2.40 -3.39
CA ASP A 64 6.93 2.47 -4.08
C ASP A 64 5.91 1.57 -3.39
N PHE A 65 6.32 0.36 -3.00
CA PHE A 65 5.49 -0.60 -2.28
C PHE A 65 5.03 -0.06 -0.92
N GLU A 66 5.93 0.53 -0.13
CA GLU A 66 5.59 1.15 1.16
C GLU A 66 4.63 2.34 0.98
N THR A 67 4.87 3.16 -0.05
CA THR A 67 4.04 4.32 -0.35
C THR A 67 2.62 3.89 -0.74
N LYS A 68 2.51 2.92 -1.64
CA LYS A 68 1.23 2.34 -2.08
C LYS A 68 0.47 1.74 -0.89
N LYS A 69 1.14 0.96 -0.05
CA LYS A 69 0.54 0.38 1.15
C LYS A 69 0.00 1.45 2.09
N ARG A 70 0.77 2.52 2.35
CA ARG A 70 0.32 3.64 3.19
C ARG A 70 -0.89 4.36 2.59
N GLN A 71 -0.91 4.54 1.27
CA GLN A 71 -2.04 5.16 0.57
C GLN A 71 -3.30 4.29 0.66
N GLU A 72 -3.18 2.97 0.49
CA GLU A 72 -4.30 2.03 0.65
C GLU A 72 -4.87 2.08 2.07
N GLU A 73 -4.02 2.09 3.10
CA GLU A 73 -4.44 2.23 4.50
C GLU A 73 -5.14 3.57 4.77
N ALA A 74 -4.58 4.68 4.26
CA ALA A 74 -5.19 6.01 4.39
C ALA A 74 -6.51 6.13 3.64
N GLN A 75 -6.62 5.53 2.45
CA GLN A 75 -7.85 5.50 1.67
C GLN A 75 -8.94 4.70 2.40
N ALA A 76 -8.60 3.53 2.95
CA ALA A 76 -9.53 2.71 3.71
C ALA A 76 -10.12 3.47 4.92
N LEU A 77 -9.29 4.27 5.62
CA LEU A 77 -9.75 5.14 6.71
C LEU A 77 -10.64 6.28 6.20
N SER A 78 -10.28 6.93 5.09
CA SER A 78 -11.07 8.03 4.52
C SER A 78 -12.43 7.60 3.97
N VAL A 79 -12.53 6.38 3.43
CA VAL A 79 -13.79 5.80 2.98
C VAL A 79 -14.69 5.56 4.18
N ALA A 80 -14.16 5.01 5.28
CA ALA A 80 -14.92 4.85 6.52
C ALA A 80 -15.45 6.19 7.07
N ASP A 81 -14.65 7.25 7.04
CA ASP A 81 -15.09 8.60 7.45
C ASP A 81 -16.17 9.21 6.52
N THR A 82 -16.13 8.89 5.22
CA THR A 82 -17.11 9.39 4.25
C THR A 82 -18.44 8.65 4.37
N GLU A 83 -18.41 7.33 4.59
CA GLU A 83 -19.61 6.52 4.85
C GLU A 83 -20.32 6.92 6.16
N LEU A 84 -19.57 7.38 7.18
CA LEU A 84 -20.15 7.92 8.41
C LEU A 84 -20.83 9.28 8.17
N LYS A 85 -20.24 10.16 7.36
CA LYS A 85 -20.81 11.48 7.05
C LYS A 85 -22.10 11.45 6.21
N GLU A 86 -22.27 10.49 5.31
CA GLU A 86 -23.53 10.36 4.56
C GLU A 86 -24.69 9.85 5.43
N LYS A 87 -24.40 9.21 6.57
CA LYS A 87 -25.41 8.71 7.51
C LYS A 87 -25.87 9.76 8.54
N ASP A 88 -25.10 10.83 8.73
CA ASP A 88 -25.37 11.90 9.71
C ASP A 88 -26.32 13.01 9.20
N THR A 89 -26.74 12.99 7.93
CA THR A 89 -27.64 14.04 7.41
C THR A 89 -29.12 13.87 7.81
N SER A 90 -29.47 12.88 8.64
CA SER A 90 -30.87 12.72 9.12
C SER A 90 -31.10 12.30 10.57
N ALA A 91 -30.11 12.31 11.47
CA ALA A 91 -30.41 12.18 12.91
C ALA A 91 -29.29 12.73 13.80
N SER A 92 -29.59 13.82 14.49
CA SER A 92 -28.79 14.38 15.59
C SER A 92 -28.60 13.35 16.72
N SER A 93 -27.46 12.65 16.74
CA SER A 93 -26.97 11.91 17.91
C SER A 93 -25.45 11.94 17.91
N THR A 94 -24.86 12.63 18.90
CA THR A 94 -23.43 12.92 19.02
C THR A 94 -22.55 11.71 19.35
N GLU A 95 -23.08 10.48 19.31
CA GLU A 95 -22.38 9.28 19.78
C GLU A 95 -22.28 8.21 18.69
N PRO A 96 -21.05 7.70 18.42
CA PRO A 96 -20.84 6.58 17.51
C PRO A 96 -21.62 5.32 17.88
N ASP A 97 -22.09 4.58 16.87
CA ASP A 97 -22.98 3.41 16.99
C ASP A 97 -22.41 2.28 17.89
N TRP A 98 -21.08 2.13 17.96
CA TRP A 98 -20.42 1.15 18.83
C TRP A 98 -20.51 1.50 20.32
N ILE A 99 -20.62 2.79 20.66
CA ILE A 99 -20.78 3.25 22.04
C ILE A 99 -22.20 2.96 22.52
N ALA A 100 -23.20 3.22 21.66
CA ALA A 100 -24.60 2.91 21.96
C ALA A 100 -24.83 1.41 22.19
N GLN A 101 -24.25 0.55 21.34
CA GLN A 101 -24.32 -0.90 21.51
C GLN A 101 -23.71 -1.37 22.83
N PHE A 102 -22.57 -0.79 23.24
CA PHE A 102 -21.94 -1.12 24.52
C PHE A 102 -22.81 -0.70 25.71
N VAL A 103 -23.44 0.47 25.65
CA VAL A 103 -24.34 0.97 26.70
C VAL A 103 -25.57 0.07 26.85
N GLN A 104 -26.22 -0.29 25.74
CA GLN A 104 -27.35 -1.24 25.76
C GLN A 104 -26.96 -2.59 26.34
N MET A 105 -25.82 -3.14 25.90
CA MET A 105 -25.32 -4.42 26.41
C MET A 105 -25.03 -4.36 27.91
N LYS A 106 -24.53 -3.22 28.40
CA LYS A 106 -24.29 -3.00 29.83
C LYS A 106 -25.59 -2.89 30.63
N GLU A 107 -26.59 -2.17 30.12
CA GLU A 107 -27.92 -2.04 30.75
C GLU A 107 -28.64 -3.40 30.83
N GLU A 108 -28.59 -4.22 29.78
CA GLU A 108 -29.15 -5.57 29.79
C GLU A 108 -28.50 -6.46 30.86
N MET A 109 -27.18 -6.32 31.06
CA MET A 109 -26.46 -7.06 32.09
C MET A 109 -26.83 -6.60 33.51
N ASP A 110 -27.00 -5.30 33.74
CA ASP A 110 -27.41 -4.76 35.04
C ASP A 110 -28.86 -5.11 35.38
N ILE A 111 -29.75 -5.16 34.38
CA ILE A 111 -31.13 -5.65 34.54
C ILE A 111 -31.12 -7.13 34.91
N LYS A 112 -30.27 -7.96 34.28
CA LYS A 112 -30.13 -9.39 34.60
C LYS A 112 -29.53 -9.65 35.98
N LYS A 113 -28.71 -8.76 36.53
CA LYS A 113 -28.14 -8.89 37.88
C LYS A 113 -29.09 -8.50 39.00
N LYS A 114 -30.13 -7.73 38.70
CA LYS A 114 -31.12 -7.23 39.69
C LYS A 114 -32.36 -8.13 39.81
N LYS A 115 -32.41 -9.23 39.06
CA LYS A 115 -33.47 -10.24 39.09
C LYS A 115 -32.94 -11.56 39.61
#